data_AF-A0A7X8DQK2-F1
#
_entry.id   AF-A0A7X8DQK2-F1
#
_cell.length_a   1.000
_cell.length_b   1.000
_cell.length_c   1.000
_cell.angle_alpha   90.00
_cell.angle_beta   90.00
_cell.angle_gamma   90.00
#
_symmetry.space_group_name_H-M   'P 1'
#
loop_
_entity.id
_entity.type
_entity.pdbx_description
1 polymer ?
#
loop_
_entity_poly.entity_id
_entity_poly.type
_entity_poly.pdbx_seq_one_letter_code
_entity_poly.pdbx_strand_id
1 'polypeptide(L)'
;MRDLNLFQKTIIYFLLIIWLIITGYPIIFLLQNSFKGNIEFFTTPVWSFPTSYKFDNYRAVVIDSGFYKYFINSIIVCAISVFIIIIASALAGYAIARINFRFSNAVFMFFVAG
;
A
#
# COMPACT_ATOMS: atom_id res chain seq x y z
N MET A 1 10.73 -11.13 26.52
CA MET A 1 9.45 -10.49 26.12
C MET A 1 8.87 -9.91 27.40
N ARG A 2 8.67 -8.59 27.52
CA ARG A 2 8.13 -7.99 28.75
C ARG A 2 6.67 -8.43 28.90
N ASP A 3 6.37 -9.15 29.97
CA ASP A 3 4.99 -9.51 30.32
C ASP A 3 4.25 -8.22 30.72
N LEU A 4 3.56 -7.64 29.75
CA LEU A 4 2.75 -6.44 29.96
C LEU A 4 1.58 -6.79 30.88
N ASN A 5 1.33 -5.91 31.86
CA ASN A 5 0.17 -6.04 32.75
C ASN A 5 -1.14 -5.93 31.93
N LEU A 6 -2.21 -6.58 32.41
CA LEU A 6 -3.50 -6.60 31.71
C LEU A 6 -3.99 -5.20 31.34
N PHE A 7 -3.82 -4.23 32.24
CA PHE A 7 -4.14 -2.81 32.02
C PHE A 7 -3.35 -2.18 30.86
N GLN A 8 -2.04 -2.46 30.76
CA GLN A 8 -1.20 -1.95 29.67
C GLN A 8 -1.62 -2.56 28.34
N LYS A 9 -1.96 -3.85 28.30
CA LYS A 9 -2.48 -4.51 27.10
C LYS A 9 -3.78 -3.86 26.64
N THR A 10 -4.72 -3.61 27.56
CA THR A 10 -6.00 -2.95 27.23
C THR A 10 -5.79 -1.57 26.60
N ILE A 11 -4.89 -0.75 27.16
CA ILE A 11 -4.57 0.57 26.60
C ILE A 11 -3.95 0.43 25.20
N ILE A 12 -3.01 -0.49 25.02
CA ILE A 12 -2.37 -0.71 23.70
C ILE A 12 -3.42 -1.14 22.68
N TYR A 13 -4.28 -2.11 23.00
CA TYR A 13 -5.35 -2.54 22.08
C TYR A 13 -6.33 -1.42 21.77
N PHE A 14 -6.70 -0.61 22.75
CA PHE A 14 -7.57 0.54 22.52
C PHE A 14 -6.93 1.54 21.55
N LEU A 15 -5.65 1.89 21.74
CA LEU A 15 -4.92 2.76 20.82
C LEU A 15 -4.77 2.16 19.42
N LEU A 16 -4.50 0.85 19.33
CA LEU A 16 -4.42 0.14 18.05
C LEU A 16 -5.77 0.13 17.31
N ILE A 17 -6.89 -0.04 18.01
CA ILE A 17 -8.24 0.03 17.42
C ILE A 17 -8.50 1.43 16.88
N ILE A 18 -8.18 2.47 17.65
CA ILE A 18 -8.31 3.87 17.17
C ILE A 18 -7.46 4.09 15.92
N TRP A 19 -6.20 3.65 15.95
CA TRP A 19 -5.30 3.78 14.81
C TRP A 19 -5.82 3.04 13.57
N LEU A 20 -6.36 1.83 13.75
CA LEU A 20 -6.99 1.04 12.69
C LEU A 20 -8.18 1.76 12.10
N ILE A 21 -9.04 2.38 12.93
CA ILE A 21 -10.19 3.14 12.44
C ILE A 21 -9.72 4.35 11.63
N ILE A 22 -8.77 5.13 12.15
CA ILE A 22 -8.26 6.33 11.45
C ILE A 22 -7.65 5.98 10.10
N THR A 23 -6.86 4.90 10.03
CA THR A 23 -6.15 4.50 8.81
C THR A 23 -7.01 3.67 7.85
N GLY A 24 -7.92 2.85 8.37
CA GLY A 24 -8.78 1.96 7.60
C GLY A 24 -10.06 2.62 7.07
N TYR A 25 -10.57 3.63 7.77
CA TYR A 25 -11.82 4.31 7.38
C TYR A 25 -11.76 4.96 5.99
N PRO A 26 -10.67 5.64 5.56
CA PRO A 26 -10.54 6.15 4.20
C PRO A 26 -10.72 5.08 3.10
N ILE A 27 -10.33 3.84 3.36
CA ILE A 27 -10.51 2.72 2.41
C ILE A 27 -11.98 2.37 2.27
N ILE A 28 -12.70 2.27 3.40
CA ILE A 28 -14.15 2.01 3.40
C ILE A 28 -14.88 3.14 2.69
N PHE A 29 -14.49 4.38 2.99
CA PHE A 29 -15.04 5.57 2.34
C PHE A 29 -14.82 5.54 0.82
N LEU A 30 -13.62 5.19 0.35
CA LEU A 30 -13.32 5.10 -1.07
C LEU A 30 -14.15 4.00 -1.76
N LEU A 31 -14.32 2.85 -1.12
CA LEU A 31 -15.17 1.76 -1.63
C LEU A 31 -16.64 2.17 -1.71
N GLN A 32 -17.16 2.90 -0.73
CA GLN A 32 -18.54 3.38 -0.78
C GLN A 32 -18.77 4.37 -1.94
N ASN A 33 -17.80 5.27 -2.16
CA ASN A 33 -17.90 6.26 -3.21
C ASN A 33 -17.70 5.66 -4.61
N SER A 34 -16.95 4.56 -4.77
CA SER A 34 -16.80 3.91 -6.08
C SER A 34 -18.10 3.34 -6.64
N PHE A 35 -19.09 3.09 -5.78
CA PHE A 35 -20.43 2.63 -6.20
C PHE A 35 -21.42 3.77 -6.53
N LYS A 36 -21.12 5.02 -6.17
CA LYS A 36 -22.02 6.17 -6.43
C LYS A 36 -21.98 6.57 -7.90
N GLY A 37 -23.12 7.01 -8.44
CA GLY A 37 -23.15 7.61 -9.78
C GLY A 37 -22.52 9.01 -9.82
N ASN A 38 -22.06 9.48 -10.98
CA ASN A 38 -21.45 10.81 -11.13
C ASN A 38 -22.30 11.94 -10.53
N ILE A 39 -23.60 11.99 -10.85
CA ILE A 39 -24.52 13.01 -10.34
C ILE A 39 -24.66 12.89 -8.82
N GLU A 40 -24.87 11.66 -8.32
CA GLU A 40 -25.01 11.37 -6.90
C GLU A 40 -23.76 11.76 -6.10
N PHE A 41 -22.56 11.55 -6.65
CA PHE A 41 -21.30 11.96 -6.05
C PHE A 41 -21.23 13.47 -5.81
N PHE A 42 -21.76 14.30 -6.72
CA PHE A 42 -21.75 15.75 -6.58
C PHE A 42 -22.93 16.31 -5.77
N THR A 43 -24.07 15.60 -5.74
CA THR A 43 -25.30 16.11 -5.10
C THR A 43 -25.54 15.57 -3.69
N THR A 44 -24.92 14.44 -3.32
CA THR A 44 -25.12 13.84 -1.99
C THR A 44 -24.05 14.30 -1.00
N PRO A 45 -24.36 14.36 0.31
CA PRO A 45 -23.35 14.62 1.33
C PRO A 45 -22.18 13.64 1.22
N VAL A 46 -20.97 14.12 1.45
CA VAL A 46 -19.71 13.36 1.30
C VAL A 46 -19.78 11.99 1.98
N TRP A 47 -20.32 11.95 3.21
CA TRP A 47 -20.42 10.75 4.06
C TRP A 47 -21.70 9.92 3.88
N SER A 48 -22.54 10.24 2.90
CA SER A 48 -23.78 9.48 2.65
C SER A 48 -23.46 8.11 2.06
N PHE A 49 -24.27 7.10 2.43
CA PHE A 49 -24.24 5.80 1.77
C PHE A 49 -24.80 5.91 0.34
N PRO A 50 -24.34 5.07 -0.60
CA PRO A 50 -24.90 5.04 -1.96
C PRO A 50 -26.38 4.66 -1.91
N THR A 51 -27.20 5.43 -2.62
CA THR A 51 -28.63 5.16 -2.82
C THR A 51 -28.87 3.97 -3.76
N SER A 52 -27.93 3.73 -4.67
CA SER A 52 -27.91 2.57 -5.58
C SER A 52 -26.48 2.12 -5.83
N TYR A 53 -26.23 0.81 -5.78
CA TYR A 53 -24.93 0.23 -6.12
C TYR A 53 -24.75 0.19 -7.64
N LYS A 54 -23.91 1.07 -8.21
CA LYS A 54 -23.65 1.11 -9.65
C LYS A 54 -22.40 0.31 -10.03
N PHE A 55 -22.57 -0.96 -10.34
CA PHE A 55 -21.49 -1.81 -10.85
C PHE A 55 -21.02 -1.41 -12.26
N ASP A 56 -21.86 -0.71 -13.01
CA ASP A 56 -21.51 -0.20 -14.35
C ASP A 56 -20.31 0.76 -14.34
N ASN A 57 -20.06 1.44 -13.22
CA ASN A 57 -18.86 2.28 -13.04
C ASN A 57 -17.58 1.48 -13.29
N TYR A 58 -17.51 0.24 -12.81
CA TYR A 58 -16.34 -0.63 -13.02
C TYR A 58 -16.22 -1.08 -14.47
N ARG A 59 -17.34 -1.39 -15.12
CA ARG A 59 -17.35 -1.76 -16.54
C ARG A 59 -16.88 -0.59 -17.41
N ALA A 60 -17.40 0.61 -17.15
CA ALA A 60 -17.03 1.83 -17.88
C ALA A 60 -15.53 2.15 -17.72
N VAL A 61 -14.98 2.00 -16.52
CA VAL A 61 -13.54 2.24 -16.30
C VAL A 61 -12.70 1.14 -16.96
N VAL A 62 -13.01 -0.13 -16.71
CA VAL A 62 -12.14 -1.23 -17.19
C VAL A 62 -12.19 -1.40 -18.70
N ILE A 63 -13.38 -1.33 -19.31
CA ILE A 63 -13.59 -1.60 -20.73
C ILE A 63 -13.56 -0.31 -21.54
N ASP A 64 -14.41 0.66 -21.19
CA ASP A 64 -14.67 1.82 -22.07
C ASP A 64 -13.55 2.87 -22.00
N SER A 65 -12.88 3.01 -20.85
CA SER A 65 -11.77 3.96 -20.70
C SER A 65 -10.39 3.42 -21.12
N GLY A 66 -10.29 2.13 -21.44
CA GLY A 66 -9.02 1.49 -21.80
C GLY A 66 -8.04 1.33 -20.62
N PHE A 67 -8.52 1.46 -19.38
CA PHE A 67 -7.73 1.36 -18.15
C PHE A 67 -6.88 0.08 -18.07
N TYR A 68 -7.37 -1.03 -18.61
CA TYR A 68 -6.66 -2.31 -18.62
C TYR A 68 -5.25 -2.22 -19.24
N LYS A 69 -5.03 -1.36 -20.26
CA LYS A 69 -3.72 -1.19 -20.88
C LYS A 69 -2.71 -0.57 -19.91
N TYR A 70 -3.13 0.48 -19.19
CA TYR A 70 -2.30 1.12 -18.19
C TYR A 70 -2.01 0.19 -17.01
N PHE A 71 -3.02 -0.56 -16.58
CA PHE A 71 -2.86 -1.56 -15.52
C PHE A 71 -1.84 -2.64 -15.88
N ILE A 72 -1.92 -3.20 -17.10
CA ILE A 72 -0.98 -4.21 -17.58
C ILE A 72 0.43 -3.62 -17.72
N ASN A 73 0.57 -2.40 -18.26
CA ASN A 73 1.87 -1.74 -18.35
C ASN A 73 2.52 -1.58 -16.97
N SER A 74 1.76 -1.16 -15.96
CA SER A 74 2.26 -1.05 -14.58
C SER A 74 2.70 -2.40 -14.02
N ILE A 75 1.93 -3.47 -14.25
CA ILE A 75 2.31 -4.83 -13.82
C ILE A 75 3.63 -5.25 -14.46
N ILE A 76 3.77 -5.06 -15.78
CA ILE A 76 4.99 -5.44 -16.51
C ILE A 76 6.18 -4.64 -15.98
N VAL A 77 6.04 -3.33 -15.83
CA VAL A 77 7.11 -2.46 -15.33
C VAL A 77 7.49 -2.84 -13.90
N CYS A 78 6.53 -3.03 -13.00
CA CYS A 78 6.79 -3.46 -11.63
C CYS A 78 7.48 -4.83 -11.58
N ALA A 79 6.99 -5.82 -12.34
CA ALA A 79 7.56 -7.16 -12.34
C ALA A 79 9.02 -7.17 -12.82
N ILE A 80 9.30 -6.50 -13.94
CA ILE A 80 10.67 -6.40 -14.48
C ILE A 80 11.58 -5.64 -13.51
N SER A 81 11.10 -4.53 -12.94
CA SER A 81 11.87 -3.71 -12.01
C SER A 81 12.21 -4.49 -10.75
N VAL A 82 11.23 -5.15 -10.13
CA VAL A 82 11.43 -5.96 -8.92
C VAL A 82 12.39 -7.12 -9.21
N PHE A 83 12.26 -7.79 -10.36
CA PHE A 83 13.17 -8.87 -10.74
C PHE A 83 14.63 -8.39 -10.83
N ILE A 84 14.87 -7.27 -11.52
CA ILE A 84 16.21 -6.68 -11.63
C ILE A 84 16.73 -6.23 -10.27
N ILE A 85 15.89 -5.58 -9.45
CA ILE A 85 16.23 -5.12 -8.11
C ILE A 85 16.63 -6.30 -7.23
N ILE A 86 15.91 -7.43 -7.27
CA ILE A 86 16.25 -8.63 -6.48
C ILE A 86 17.64 -9.15 -6.87
N ILE A 87 17.94 -9.29 -8.16
CA ILE A 87 19.25 -9.77 -8.61
C ILE A 87 20.36 -8.81 -8.17
N ALA A 88 20.18 -7.51 -8.42
CA ALA A 88 21.17 -6.50 -8.08
C ALA A 88 21.39 -6.39 -6.57
N SER A 89 20.33 -6.37 -5.78
CA SER A 89 20.39 -6.30 -4.31
C SER A 89 20.99 -7.56 -3.69
N ALA A 90 20.70 -8.75 -4.24
CA ALA A 90 21.31 -9.99 -3.78
C ALA A 90 22.83 -10.02 -4.04
N LEU A 91 23.26 -9.59 -5.24
CA LEU A 91 24.68 -9.49 -5.58
C LEU A 91 25.41 -8.44 -4.72
N ALA A 92 24.79 -7.26 -4.54
CA ALA A 92 25.32 -6.21 -3.68
C ALA A 92 25.42 -6.66 -2.22
N GLY A 93 24.37 -7.30 -1.70
CA GLY A 93 24.36 -7.86 -0.35
C GLY A 93 25.45 -8.92 -0.15
N TYR A 94 25.65 -9.81 -1.13
CA TYR A 94 26.72 -10.81 -1.08
C TYR A 94 28.11 -10.16 -1.08
N ALA A 95 28.34 -9.17 -1.95
CA ALA A 95 29.61 -8.48 -2.03
C ALA A 95 29.96 -7.78 -0.70
N ILE A 96 29.00 -7.08 -0.09
CA ILE A 96 29.19 -6.38 1.19
C ILE A 96 29.42 -7.38 2.33
N ALA A 97 28.68 -8.49 2.36
CA ALA A 97 28.75 -9.45 3.48
C ALA A 97 29.96 -10.40 3.41
N ARG A 98 30.53 -10.65 2.22
CA ARG A 98 31.56 -11.70 2.04
C ARG A 98 32.89 -11.20 1.49
N ILE A 99 32.94 -10.04 0.81
CA ILE A 99 34.18 -9.53 0.20
C ILE A 99 34.79 -8.45 1.10
N ASN A 100 36.01 -8.71 1.59
CA ASN A 100 36.78 -7.75 2.37
C ASN A 100 37.53 -6.80 1.42
N PHE A 101 36.91 -5.67 1.06
CA PHE A 101 37.55 -4.58 0.31
C PHE A 101 37.76 -3.35 1.20
N ARG A 102 38.70 -2.46 0.82
CA ARG A 102 39.16 -1.33 1.65
C ARG A 102 38.05 -0.38 2.13
N PHE A 103 36.92 -0.30 1.41
CA PHE A 103 35.78 0.56 1.73
C PHE A 103 34.52 -0.21 2.20
N SER A 104 34.63 -1.52 2.46
CA SER A 104 33.51 -2.40 2.84
C SER A 104 32.73 -1.90 4.06
N ASN A 105 33.42 -1.50 5.13
CA ASN A 105 32.78 -0.98 6.35
C ASN A 105 32.01 0.34 6.10
N ALA A 106 32.52 1.23 5.24
CA ALA A 106 31.84 2.49 4.94
C ALA A 106 30.55 2.26 4.14
N VAL A 107 30.60 1.35 3.15
CA VAL A 107 29.42 0.96 2.37
C VAL A 107 28.40 0.24 3.26
N PHE A 108 28.83 -0.70 4.10
CA PHE A 108 27.93 -1.39 5.04
C PHE A 108 27.24 -0.40 6.00
N MET A 109 27.98 0.56 6.55
CA MET A 109 27.42 1.55 7.47
C MET A 109 26.43 2.49 6.78
N PHE A 110 26.65 2.83 5.50
CA PHE A 110 25.69 3.58 4.69
C PHE A 110 24.36 2.81 4.53
N PHE A 111 24.41 1.52 4.19
CA PHE A 111 23.20 0.68 4.09
C PHE A 111 22.48 0.48 5.44
N VAL A 112 23.20 0.46 6.56
CA VAL A 112 22.61 0.34 7.90
C VAL A 112 21.99 1.66 8.38
N ALA A 113 22.56 2.81 7.98
CA ALA A 113 22.01 4.12 8.31
C ALA A 113 20.67 4.38 7.61
N GLY A 114 20.45 3.76 6.45
CA GLY A 114 19.22 3.87 5.65
C GLY A 114 19.38 4.81 4.47
#